data_AF-A0A7J6AN17-F1
#
_entry.id   AF-A0A7J6AN17-F1
#
_cell.length_a   1.000
_cell.length_b   1.000
_cell.length_c   1.000
_cell.angle_alpha   90.00
_cell.angle_beta   90.00
_cell.angle_gamma   90.00
#
_symmetry.space_group_name_H-M   'P 1'
#
loop_
_entity.id
_entity.type
_entity.pdbx_description
1 polymer ?
#
loop_
_entity_poly.entity_id
_entity_poly.type
_entity_poly.pdbx_seq_one_letter_code
_entity_poly.pdbx_strand_id
1 'polypeptide(L)'
;MAIGTQLLLLLWKNLTYRRRNKIQLIIELLWPLFLFFILIAVRHSHPPYMHSQCHFPNKALPSAGTLAWVQGIICNINNPCFHYPTPGETPGEVGNFNNSILSRLFVDVRTILTNFGNQTTLSALENFSLAVQRLGERQEAWPNLPVGEYLRANETFSSFLRTNCSLPTSAVDQLLRAQLSLQLVLLAGAGMRLSDIVCNATLLERYLTVEGNSSFTELQQSLCAVPSDLLQQAEQIFLSQLNFSRIFTRERLRSNAAEVRQLSMAVSSVAQEFTSLLNDVSALSSFTELNAELRLFFPANSSVLPRESFRAFSRIMCGHPEVGGEKIPSFNWYEDHDIKSFLAKDRTEENDLGNDNTTSE
;
A
#
# COMPACT_ATOMS: atom_id res chain seq x y z
N MET A 1 -80.24 -52.30 -32.48
CA MET A 1 -79.04 -52.36 -33.34
C MET A 1 -77.81 -52.32 -32.45
N ALA A 2 -76.92 -53.31 -32.55
CA ALA A 2 -75.79 -53.43 -31.63
C ALA A 2 -74.76 -52.33 -31.91
N ILE A 3 -74.55 -51.42 -30.95
CA ILE A 3 -73.69 -50.23 -31.01
C ILE A 3 -72.29 -50.55 -31.59
N GLY A 4 -71.73 -51.72 -31.27
CA GLY A 4 -70.42 -52.15 -31.79
C GLY A 4 -70.36 -52.32 -33.32
N THR A 5 -71.44 -52.79 -33.94
CA THR A 5 -71.50 -52.94 -35.41
C THR A 5 -71.54 -51.59 -36.12
N GLN A 6 -72.24 -50.61 -35.53
CA GLN A 6 -72.28 -49.24 -36.03
C GLN A 6 -70.93 -48.53 -35.84
N LEU A 7 -70.26 -48.73 -34.70
CA LEU A 7 -68.92 -48.19 -34.43
C LEU A 7 -67.87 -48.75 -35.40
N LEU A 8 -67.88 -50.06 -35.66
CA LEU A 8 -66.95 -50.69 -36.60
C LEU A 8 -67.13 -50.12 -38.02
N LEU A 9 -68.37 -49.94 -38.46
CA LEU A 9 -68.67 -49.38 -39.78
C LEU A 9 -68.24 -47.91 -39.88
N LEU A 10 -68.36 -47.14 -38.79
CA LEU A 10 -67.85 -45.77 -38.71
C LEU A 10 -66.32 -45.70 -38.73
N LEU A 11 -65.63 -46.59 -38.00
CA LEU A 11 -64.16 -46.67 -38.03
C LEU A 11 -63.67 -47.12 -39.40
N TRP A 12 -64.31 -48.12 -40.01
CA TRP A 12 -64.03 -48.57 -41.37
C TRP A 12 -64.18 -47.44 -42.38
N LYS A 13 -65.28 -46.67 -42.29
CA LYS A 13 -65.52 -45.48 -43.11
C LYS A 13 -64.37 -44.49 -42.95
N ASN A 14 -64.04 -44.08 -41.72
CA ASN A 14 -62.98 -43.10 -41.44
C ASN A 14 -61.58 -43.58 -41.89
N LEU A 15 -61.25 -44.84 -41.64
CA LEU A 15 -59.99 -45.45 -42.07
C LEU A 15 -59.92 -45.54 -43.59
N THR A 16 -61.02 -45.92 -44.25
CA THR A 16 -61.09 -46.00 -45.72
C THR A 16 -60.95 -44.62 -46.36
N TYR A 17 -61.53 -43.57 -45.77
CA TYR A 17 -61.34 -42.18 -46.20
C TYR A 17 -59.86 -41.77 -46.13
N ARG A 18 -59.18 -42.01 -45.00
CA ARG A 18 -57.74 -41.74 -44.86
C ARG A 18 -56.88 -42.62 -45.77
N ARG A 19 -57.26 -43.88 -46.01
CA ARG A 19 -56.55 -44.81 -46.91
C ARG A 19 -56.67 -44.39 -48.38
N ARG A 20 -57.76 -43.75 -48.79
CA ARG A 20 -57.98 -43.24 -50.15
C ARG A 20 -57.26 -41.90 -50.38
N ASN A 21 -57.14 -41.05 -49.36
CA ASN A 21 -56.36 -39.80 -49.45
C ASN A 21 -54.88 -40.01 -49.08
N LYS A 22 -54.12 -40.59 -50.01
CA LYS A 22 -52.70 -40.96 -49.80
C LYS A 22 -51.80 -39.80 -49.39
N ILE A 23 -52.02 -38.61 -49.96
CA ILE A 23 -51.19 -37.43 -49.72
C ILE A 23 -51.32 -36.95 -48.26
N GLN A 24 -52.56 -36.82 -47.77
CA GLN A 24 -52.82 -36.39 -46.40
C GLN A 24 -52.28 -37.39 -45.38
N LEU A 25 -52.40 -38.70 -45.63
CA LEU A 25 -51.86 -39.74 -44.75
C LEU A 25 -50.33 -39.69 -44.65
N ILE A 26 -49.63 -39.44 -45.78
CA ILE A 26 -48.17 -39.31 -45.80
C ILE A 26 -47.72 -38.08 -45.01
N ILE A 27 -48.39 -36.93 -45.20
CA ILE A 27 -48.07 -35.70 -44.45
C ILE A 27 -48.34 -35.91 -42.96
N GLU A 28 -49.46 -36.52 -42.58
CA GLU A 28 -49.82 -36.82 -41.19
C GLU A 28 -48.77 -37.71 -40.48
N LEU A 29 -48.12 -38.62 -41.22
CA LEU A 29 -47.07 -39.48 -40.68
C LEU A 29 -45.67 -38.82 -40.69
N LEU A 30 -45.31 -38.13 -41.78
CA LEU A 30 -43.97 -37.54 -41.94
C LEU A 30 -43.79 -36.25 -41.15
N TRP A 31 -44.84 -35.45 -40.97
CA TRP A 31 -44.79 -34.20 -40.22
C TRP A 31 -44.25 -34.35 -38.78
N PRO A 32 -44.78 -35.26 -37.93
CA PRO A 32 -44.22 -35.45 -36.59
C PRO A 32 -42.80 -36.01 -36.63
N LEU A 33 -42.47 -36.89 -37.57
CA LEU A 33 -41.11 -37.43 -37.73
C LEU A 33 -40.12 -36.30 -38.06
N PHE A 34 -40.47 -35.41 -38.98
CA PHE A 34 -39.66 -34.23 -39.33
C PHE A 34 -39.42 -33.32 -38.13
N LEU A 35 -40.46 -33.04 -37.32
CA LEU A 35 -40.30 -32.27 -36.09
C LEU A 35 -39.35 -32.95 -35.09
N PHE A 36 -39.43 -34.28 -34.93
CA PHE A 36 -38.49 -35.01 -34.06
C PHE A 36 -37.06 -34.97 -34.60
N PHE A 37 -36.85 -35.06 -35.91
CA PHE A 37 -35.51 -34.92 -36.49
C PHE A 37 -34.90 -33.54 -36.20
N ILE A 38 -35.68 -32.47 -36.32
CA ILE A 38 -35.24 -31.12 -35.95
C ILE A 38 -34.84 -31.08 -34.47
N LEU A 39 -35.68 -31.61 -33.58
CA LEU A 39 -35.38 -31.62 -32.14
C LEU A 39 -34.12 -32.42 -31.80
N ILE A 40 -33.90 -33.56 -32.46
CA ILE A 40 -32.69 -34.36 -32.26
C ILE A 40 -31.46 -33.61 -32.79
N ALA A 41 -31.56 -32.93 -33.93
CA ALA A 41 -30.46 -32.12 -34.47
C ALA A 41 -30.10 -30.94 -33.54
N VAL A 42 -31.11 -30.26 -32.99
CA VAL A 42 -30.90 -29.22 -31.97
C VAL A 42 -30.24 -29.82 -30.72
N ARG A 43 -30.72 -30.97 -30.24
CA ARG A 43 -30.12 -31.65 -29.08
C ARG A 43 -28.67 -32.08 -29.34
N HIS A 44 -28.35 -32.56 -30.53
CA HIS A 44 -26.98 -32.94 -30.89
C HIS A 44 -26.05 -31.72 -30.98
N SER A 45 -26.60 -30.54 -31.27
CA SER A 45 -25.84 -29.28 -31.31
C SER A 45 -25.50 -28.76 -29.89
N HIS A 46 -26.22 -29.22 -28.86
CA HIS A 46 -26.04 -28.81 -27.47
C HIS A 46 -25.79 -30.05 -26.58
N PRO A 47 -24.56 -30.60 -26.57
CA PRO A 47 -24.21 -31.69 -25.67
C PRO A 47 -24.35 -31.24 -24.19
N PRO A 48 -24.66 -32.17 -23.26
CA PRO A 48 -24.76 -31.83 -21.85
C PRO A 48 -23.39 -31.38 -21.30
N TYR A 49 -23.37 -30.27 -20.58
CA TYR A 49 -22.19 -29.79 -19.88
C TYR A 49 -22.06 -30.51 -18.54
N MET A 50 -20.92 -31.17 -18.29
CA MET A 50 -20.66 -31.85 -17.03
C MET A 50 -19.89 -30.91 -16.11
N HIS A 51 -20.45 -30.61 -14.94
CA HIS A 51 -19.72 -29.96 -13.85
C HIS A 51 -19.36 -31.01 -12.81
N SER A 52 -18.09 -31.02 -12.41
CA SER A 52 -17.68 -31.74 -11.20
C SER A 52 -18.26 -31.07 -9.95
N GLN A 53 -18.15 -31.74 -8.80
CA GLN A 53 -18.36 -31.09 -7.51
C GLN A 53 -17.49 -29.85 -7.41
N CYS A 54 -18.13 -28.72 -7.13
CA CYS A 54 -17.51 -27.41 -7.16
C CYS A 54 -17.55 -26.77 -5.77
N HIS A 55 -16.38 -26.32 -5.33
CA HIS A 55 -16.17 -25.68 -4.04
C HIS A 55 -15.73 -24.23 -4.27
N PHE A 56 -16.32 -23.31 -3.50
CA PHE A 56 -16.09 -21.89 -3.68
C PHE A 56 -15.40 -21.30 -2.45
N PRO A 57 -14.38 -20.45 -2.64
CA PRO A 57 -13.79 -19.75 -1.53
C PRO A 57 -14.80 -18.74 -0.96
N ASN A 58 -14.82 -18.62 0.36
CA ASN A 58 -15.67 -17.66 1.04
C ASN A 58 -15.26 -16.21 0.73
N LYS A 59 -16.25 -15.32 0.61
CA LYS A 59 -16.04 -13.87 0.41
C LYS A 59 -16.28 -13.15 1.73
N ALA A 60 -15.22 -12.59 2.29
CA ALA A 60 -15.32 -11.81 3.52
C ALA A 60 -16.07 -10.49 3.26
N LEU A 61 -16.96 -10.12 4.19
CA LEU A 61 -17.56 -8.79 4.24
C LEU A 61 -16.61 -7.82 4.96
N PRO A 62 -16.76 -6.49 4.76
CA PRO A 62 -15.91 -5.49 5.44
C PRO A 62 -15.87 -5.63 6.98
N SER A 63 -16.92 -6.18 7.58
CA SER A 63 -17.01 -6.43 9.02
C SER A 63 -16.05 -7.52 9.54
N ALA A 64 -15.58 -8.42 8.68
CA ALA A 64 -14.60 -9.44 9.05
C ALA A 64 -13.16 -8.91 9.09
N GLY A 65 -12.93 -7.68 8.61
CA GLY A 65 -11.62 -7.04 8.51
C GLY A 65 -11.33 -6.56 7.09
N THR A 66 -10.67 -5.41 6.98
CA THR A 66 -10.36 -4.78 5.68
C THR A 66 -9.42 -5.63 4.82
N LEU A 67 -8.42 -6.28 5.43
CA LEU A 67 -7.48 -7.14 4.71
C LEU A 67 -8.19 -8.34 4.08
N ALA A 68 -8.95 -9.09 4.87
CA ALA A 68 -9.70 -10.25 4.41
C ALA A 68 -10.75 -9.87 3.35
N TRP A 69 -11.40 -8.71 3.50
CA TRP A 69 -12.33 -8.16 2.51
C TRP A 69 -11.65 -7.84 1.17
N VAL A 70 -10.53 -7.11 1.20
CA VAL A 70 -9.77 -6.77 -0.02
C VAL A 70 -9.21 -8.02 -0.70
N GLN A 71 -8.65 -8.96 0.07
CA GLN A 71 -8.22 -10.26 -0.47
C GLN A 71 -9.40 -11.02 -1.09
N GLY A 72 -10.58 -11.02 -0.45
CA GLY A 72 -11.79 -11.62 -1.00
C GLY A 72 -12.26 -10.99 -2.31
N ILE A 73 -12.07 -9.69 -2.52
CA ILE A 73 -12.39 -9.03 -3.79
C ILE A 73 -11.37 -9.41 -4.86
N ILE A 74 -10.07 -9.26 -4.55
CA ILE A 74 -8.99 -9.43 -5.54
C ILE A 74 -8.87 -10.90 -5.95
N CYS A 75 -8.84 -11.82 -4.99
CA CYS A 75 -8.56 -13.23 -5.23
C CYS A 75 -9.78 -14.01 -5.75
N ASN A 76 -11.00 -13.56 -5.45
CA ASN A 76 -12.23 -14.26 -5.82
C ASN A 76 -13.08 -13.49 -6.85
N ILE A 77 -12.45 -12.61 -7.65
CA ILE A 77 -13.15 -11.80 -8.66
C ILE A 77 -13.80 -12.68 -9.74
N ASN A 78 -13.09 -13.72 -10.19
CA ASN A 78 -13.51 -14.64 -11.24
C ASN A 78 -14.33 -15.83 -10.71
N ASN A 79 -14.64 -15.85 -9.41
CA ASN A 79 -15.31 -16.96 -8.71
C ASN A 79 -14.80 -18.35 -9.13
N PRO A 80 -13.50 -18.65 -8.90
CA PRO A 80 -12.89 -19.90 -9.34
C PRO A 80 -13.55 -21.10 -8.65
N CYS A 81 -13.81 -22.15 -9.42
CA CYS A 81 -14.34 -23.40 -8.92
C CYS A 81 -13.22 -24.39 -8.61
N PHE A 82 -13.15 -24.87 -7.37
CA PHE A 82 -12.22 -25.92 -6.96
C PHE A 82 -12.90 -27.29 -6.91
N HIS A 83 -12.19 -28.34 -7.32
CA HIS A 83 -12.68 -29.72 -7.22
C HIS A 83 -12.72 -30.24 -5.78
N TYR A 84 -11.96 -29.63 -4.88
CA TYR A 84 -11.81 -30.02 -3.49
C TYR A 84 -12.28 -28.90 -2.55
N PRO A 85 -12.80 -29.23 -1.35
CA PRO A 85 -13.26 -28.24 -0.39
C PRO A 85 -12.13 -27.29 -0.02
N THR A 86 -12.43 -25.99 -0.08
CA THR A 86 -11.46 -24.95 0.33
C THR A 86 -11.37 -24.92 1.87
N PRO A 87 -10.24 -24.47 2.45
CA PRO A 87 -10.07 -24.40 3.90
C PRO A 87 -11.22 -23.68 4.61
N GLY A 88 -11.78 -22.62 4.02
CA GLY A 88 -12.91 -21.87 4.56
C GLY A 88 -14.26 -22.59 4.55
N GLU A 89 -14.38 -23.76 3.91
CA GLU A 89 -15.56 -24.63 4.03
C GLU A 89 -15.43 -25.63 5.18
N THR A 90 -14.23 -25.77 5.76
CA THR A 90 -14.00 -26.70 6.87
C THR A 90 -14.50 -26.11 8.20
N PRO A 91 -15.13 -26.91 9.09
CA PRO A 91 -15.60 -26.40 10.37
C PRO A 91 -14.46 -25.86 11.24
N GLY A 92 -14.54 -24.60 11.63
CA GLY A 92 -13.58 -23.95 12.54
C GLY A 92 -12.50 -23.11 11.86
N GLU A 93 -12.32 -23.24 10.53
CA GLU A 93 -11.44 -22.35 9.76
C GLU A 93 -12.27 -21.40 8.89
N VAL A 94 -12.01 -20.09 9.03
CA VAL A 94 -12.78 -19.04 8.34
C VAL A 94 -11.95 -18.39 7.22
N GLY A 95 -10.63 -18.57 7.20
CA GLY A 95 -9.75 -17.89 6.26
C GLY A 95 -9.24 -18.81 5.16
N ASN A 96 -9.49 -18.47 3.89
CA ASN A 96 -8.88 -19.18 2.76
C ASN A 96 -7.45 -18.71 2.43
N PHE A 97 -7.04 -17.52 2.92
CA PHE A 97 -5.80 -16.86 2.52
C PHE A 97 -4.72 -16.84 3.62
N ASN A 98 -4.84 -17.70 4.63
CA ASN A 98 -3.90 -17.74 5.76
C ASN A 98 -2.44 -18.00 5.30
N ASN A 99 -2.26 -18.78 4.22
CA ASN A 99 -0.96 -19.10 3.63
C ASN A 99 -0.43 -18.03 2.64
N SER A 100 -1.20 -16.97 2.35
CA SER A 100 -0.72 -15.89 1.49
C SER A 100 0.51 -15.19 2.10
N ILE A 101 1.43 -14.73 1.25
CA ILE A 101 2.63 -13.99 1.69
C ILE A 101 2.18 -12.75 2.48
N LEU A 102 1.14 -12.06 2.00
CA LEU A 102 0.62 -10.87 2.66
C LEU A 102 0.04 -11.16 4.06
N SER A 103 -0.74 -12.23 4.22
CA SER A 103 -1.31 -12.59 5.53
C SER A 103 -0.21 -12.96 6.53
N ARG A 104 0.75 -13.79 6.12
CA ARG A 104 1.92 -14.15 6.96
C ARG A 104 2.73 -12.92 7.36
N LEU A 105 3.04 -12.05 6.40
CA LEU A 105 3.77 -10.82 6.67
C LEU A 105 3.03 -9.90 7.65
N PHE A 106 1.70 -9.79 7.54
CA PHE A 106 0.92 -8.97 8.47
C PHE A 106 0.97 -9.53 9.90
N VAL A 107 0.88 -10.84 10.06
CA VAL A 107 1.03 -11.52 11.37
C VAL A 107 2.44 -11.33 11.92
N ASP A 108 3.47 -11.50 11.10
CA ASP A 108 4.87 -11.34 11.51
C ASP A 108 5.18 -9.89 11.92
N VAL A 109 4.77 -8.92 11.11
CA VAL A 109 4.96 -7.48 11.39
C VAL A 109 4.21 -7.08 12.66
N ARG A 110 2.98 -7.57 12.86
CA ARG A 110 2.23 -7.33 14.09
C ARG A 110 3.00 -7.87 15.31
N THR A 111 3.57 -9.06 15.19
CA THR A 111 4.33 -9.71 16.27
C THR A 111 5.59 -8.91 16.61
N ILE A 112 6.31 -8.42 15.59
CA ILE A 112 7.48 -7.55 15.77
C ILE A 112 7.08 -6.21 16.40
N LEU A 113 5.98 -5.59 15.94
CA LEU A 113 5.48 -4.34 16.51
C LEU A 113 5.05 -4.50 17.97
N THR A 114 4.44 -5.63 18.33
CA THR A 114 4.10 -5.91 19.73
C THR A 114 5.34 -6.15 20.59
N ASN A 115 6.35 -6.83 20.03
CA ASN A 115 7.63 -7.00 20.72
C ASN A 115 8.33 -5.66 20.89
N PHE A 116 8.32 -4.80 19.87
CA PHE A 116 8.85 -3.44 19.92
C PHE A 116 8.17 -2.59 21.00
N GLY A 117 6.83 -2.65 21.07
CA GLY A 117 6.06 -1.92 22.09
C GLY A 117 6.34 -2.36 23.52
N ASN A 118 6.79 -3.60 23.72
CA ASN A 118 7.14 -4.15 25.03
C ASN A 118 8.65 -4.03 25.36
N GLN A 119 9.49 -3.62 24.40
CA GLN A 119 10.95 -3.67 24.51
C GLN A 119 11.58 -2.37 25.03
N THR A 120 12.85 -2.53 25.43
CA THR A 120 13.88 -1.53 25.74
C THR A 120 14.13 -0.49 24.64
N THR A 121 13.53 -0.64 23.46
CA THR A 121 13.69 0.27 22.32
C THR A 121 13.02 1.63 22.57
N LEU A 122 11.79 1.64 23.11
CA LEU A 122 11.09 2.88 23.45
C LEU A 122 11.82 3.63 24.56
N SER A 123 12.31 2.91 25.56
CA SER A 123 13.10 3.52 26.64
C SER A 123 14.49 3.95 26.16
N ALA A 124 15.12 3.26 25.20
CA ALA A 124 16.34 3.70 24.55
C ALA A 124 16.12 5.00 23.75
N LEU A 125 15.00 5.12 23.04
CA LEU A 125 14.62 6.32 22.29
C LEU A 125 14.30 7.49 23.23
N GLU A 126 13.62 7.23 24.34
CA GLU A 126 13.34 8.21 25.38
C GLU A 126 14.63 8.69 26.07
N ASN A 127 15.54 7.75 26.38
CA ASN A 127 16.85 8.11 26.93
C ASN A 127 17.69 8.92 25.94
N PHE A 128 17.59 8.62 24.63
CA PHE A 128 18.24 9.40 23.59
C PHE A 128 17.64 10.80 23.48
N SER A 129 16.31 10.96 23.47
CA SER A 129 15.67 12.26 23.41
C SER A 129 16.01 13.11 24.63
N LEU A 130 16.04 12.52 25.83
CA LEU A 130 16.50 13.17 27.07
C LEU A 130 17.99 13.55 26.99
N ALA A 131 18.84 12.70 26.42
CA ALA A 131 20.27 13.02 26.25
C ALA A 131 20.48 14.18 25.25
N VAL A 132 19.69 14.24 24.17
CA VAL A 132 19.70 15.33 23.20
C VAL A 132 19.18 16.63 23.83
N GLN A 133 18.09 16.57 24.61
CA GLN A 133 17.54 17.72 25.32
C GLN A 133 18.56 18.30 26.31
N ARG A 134 19.20 17.46 27.13
CA ARG A 134 20.24 17.90 28.08
C ARG A 134 21.43 18.54 27.39
N LEU A 135 21.83 18.04 26.22
CA LEU A 135 22.90 18.65 25.42
C LEU A 135 22.44 19.99 24.83
N GLY A 136 21.17 20.10 24.44
CA GLY A 136 20.59 21.31 23.86
C GLY A 136 20.37 22.45 24.86
N GLU A 137 19.98 22.15 26.10
CA GLU A 137 19.69 23.14 27.14
C GLU A 137 20.92 23.90 27.66
N ARG A 138 22.14 23.39 27.39
CA ARG A 138 23.36 23.99 27.93
C ARG A 138 23.85 25.14 27.05
N GLN A 139 23.94 26.33 27.66
CA GLN A 139 24.34 27.57 27.00
C GLN A 139 25.78 27.52 26.43
N GLU A 140 26.65 26.68 26.99
CA GLU A 140 28.04 26.48 26.54
C GLU A 140 28.21 25.46 25.41
N ALA A 141 27.16 24.70 25.06
CA ALA A 141 27.21 23.74 23.96
C ALA A 141 27.10 24.42 22.59
N TRP A 142 26.49 25.61 22.54
CA TRP A 142 26.28 26.37 21.32
C TRP A 142 27.36 27.43 21.13
N PRO A 143 27.95 27.57 19.93
CA PRO A 143 28.76 28.73 19.61
C PRO A 143 28.01 30.05 19.83
N ASN A 144 28.78 31.08 20.22
CA ASN A 144 28.46 32.47 19.90
C ASN A 144 29.37 32.85 18.74
N LEU A 145 28.87 32.71 17.52
CA LEU A 145 29.55 33.06 16.29
C LEU A 145 28.77 34.17 15.57
N PRO A 146 29.42 35.01 14.76
CA PRO A 146 28.72 35.94 13.92
C PRO A 146 27.77 35.18 12.97
N VAL A 147 26.58 35.71 12.71
CA VAL A 147 25.55 35.04 11.89
C VAL A 147 26.09 34.58 10.53
N GLY A 148 26.97 35.38 9.91
CA GLY A 148 27.60 35.03 8.64
C GLY A 148 28.48 33.77 8.69
N GLU A 149 29.06 33.43 9.84
CA GLU A 149 29.89 32.22 9.98
C GLU A 149 29.07 30.94 10.13
N TYR A 150 27.77 31.03 10.46
CA TYR A 150 26.88 29.87 10.46
C TYR A 150 26.48 29.42 9.05
N LEU A 151 26.57 30.32 8.08
CA LEU A 151 26.10 30.10 6.71
C LEU A 151 27.21 29.53 5.83
N ARG A 152 26.84 28.87 4.72
CA ARG A 152 27.78 28.38 3.71
C ARG A 152 28.29 29.56 2.86
N ALA A 153 29.49 29.44 2.28
CA ALA A 153 30.17 30.54 1.55
C ALA A 153 29.47 31.07 0.27
N ASN A 154 28.33 30.48 -0.13
CA ASN A 154 27.47 30.92 -1.23
C ASN A 154 26.02 30.93 -0.73
N GLU A 155 25.74 31.65 0.35
CA GLU A 155 24.40 31.71 0.94
C GLU A 155 23.44 32.54 0.09
N THR A 156 22.17 32.12 0.04
CA THR A 156 21.10 32.92 -0.57
C THR A 156 20.37 33.75 0.48
N PHE A 157 20.60 33.50 1.76
CA PHE A 157 19.94 34.18 2.88
C PHE A 157 20.13 35.70 2.85
N SER A 158 21.37 36.17 2.67
CA SER A 158 21.69 37.61 2.59
C SER A 158 21.01 38.30 1.41
N SER A 159 20.93 37.62 0.25
CA SER A 159 20.21 38.10 -0.93
C SER A 159 18.68 38.15 -0.72
N PHE A 160 18.13 37.17 0.00
CA PHE A 160 16.69 37.09 0.32
C PHE A 160 16.26 38.23 1.25
N LEU A 161 17.05 38.53 2.28
CA LEU A 161 16.78 39.64 3.20
C LEU A 161 16.78 41.00 2.48
N ARG A 162 17.65 41.19 1.48
CA ARG A 162 17.75 42.44 0.72
C ARG A 162 16.64 42.60 -0.31
N THR A 163 16.29 41.53 -1.04
CA THR A 163 15.36 41.59 -2.18
C THR A 163 13.91 41.41 -1.76
N ASN A 164 13.61 40.40 -0.94
CA ASN A 164 12.24 40.05 -0.58
C ASN A 164 11.79 40.73 0.71
N CYS A 165 12.67 40.84 1.72
CA CYS A 165 12.34 41.54 2.97
C CYS A 165 12.59 43.05 2.93
N SER A 166 13.14 43.58 1.83
CA SER A 166 13.45 45.01 1.63
C SER A 166 14.27 45.64 2.77
N LEU A 167 15.14 44.86 3.43
CA LEU A 167 15.97 45.36 4.53
C LEU A 167 17.12 46.23 4.00
N PRO A 168 17.46 47.34 4.68
CA PRO A 168 18.59 48.19 4.29
C PRO A 168 19.91 47.41 4.38
N THR A 169 20.81 47.65 3.44
CA THR A 169 22.10 46.93 3.33
C THR A 169 22.92 47.04 4.62
N SER A 170 22.85 48.18 5.30
CA SER A 170 23.47 48.40 6.61
C SER A 170 22.95 47.45 7.70
N ALA A 171 21.64 47.21 7.75
CA ALA A 171 21.04 46.31 8.74
C ALA A 171 21.37 44.84 8.46
N VAL A 172 21.43 44.43 7.18
CA VAL A 172 21.82 43.06 6.80
C VAL A 172 23.29 42.80 7.13
N ASP A 173 24.17 43.75 6.84
CA ASP A 173 25.60 43.60 7.14
C ASP A 173 25.87 43.62 8.66
N GLN A 174 25.10 44.41 9.42
CA GLN A 174 25.10 44.38 10.88
C GLN A 174 24.59 43.04 11.43
N LEU A 175 23.50 42.50 10.86
CA LEU A 175 22.97 41.19 11.26
C LEU A 175 23.99 40.08 11.02
N LEU A 176 24.67 40.07 9.87
CA LEU A 176 25.70 39.07 9.55
C LEU A 176 26.90 39.12 10.49
N ARG A 177 27.21 40.29 11.07
CA ARG A 177 28.29 40.49 12.06
C ARG A 177 27.84 40.29 13.50
N ALA A 178 26.55 40.34 13.77
CA ALA A 178 25.99 40.13 15.10
C ALA A 178 26.28 38.70 15.58
N GLN A 179 26.63 38.55 16.85
CA GLN A 179 26.84 37.23 17.42
C GLN A 179 25.47 36.63 17.79
N LEU A 180 25.19 35.45 17.25
CA LEU A 180 23.93 34.76 17.48
C LEU A 180 24.18 33.49 18.31
N SER A 181 23.44 33.38 19.41
CA SER A 181 23.38 32.15 20.19
C SER A 181 22.32 31.22 19.57
N LEU A 182 22.78 30.07 19.05
CA LEU A 182 21.93 29.10 18.35
C LEU A 182 20.90 28.38 19.25
N GLN A 183 20.85 28.73 20.55
CA GLN A 183 19.78 28.29 21.45
C GLN A 183 18.38 28.68 20.93
N LEU A 184 18.31 29.72 20.10
CA LEU A 184 17.10 30.14 19.38
C LEU A 184 16.47 29.03 18.52
N VAL A 185 17.29 28.14 17.92
CA VAL A 185 16.81 27.06 17.03
C VAL A 185 16.08 25.96 17.80
N LEU A 186 16.44 25.74 19.07
CA LEU A 186 15.72 24.82 19.97
C LEU A 186 14.36 25.40 20.40
N LEU A 187 14.24 26.72 20.51
CA LEU A 187 13.00 27.41 20.90
C LEU A 187 12.00 27.55 19.75
N ALA A 188 12.47 27.60 18.49
CA ALA A 188 11.59 27.48 17.33
C ALA A 188 10.82 26.13 17.34
N GLY A 189 11.45 25.06 17.85
CA GLY A 189 10.80 23.78 18.11
C GLY A 189 9.78 23.79 19.27
N ALA A 190 9.83 24.81 20.14
CA ALA A 190 8.92 24.98 21.28
C ALA A 190 7.67 25.82 20.95
N GLY A 191 7.46 26.17 19.67
CA GLY A 191 6.21 26.79 19.18
C GLY A 191 6.12 28.32 19.26
N MET A 192 7.22 29.02 19.57
CA MET A 192 7.26 30.49 19.50
C MET A 192 7.60 30.97 18.09
N ARG A 193 6.88 31.98 17.60
CA ARG A 193 7.12 32.57 16.28
C ARG A 193 8.32 33.51 16.35
N LEU A 194 9.19 33.47 15.32
CA LEU A 194 10.36 34.34 15.24
C LEU A 194 9.99 35.84 15.29
N SER A 195 8.82 36.22 14.78
CA SER A 195 8.29 37.59 14.86
C SER A 195 8.19 38.11 16.29
N ASP A 196 7.78 37.25 17.22
CA ASP A 196 7.50 37.63 18.61
C ASP A 196 8.82 37.79 19.40
N ILE A 197 9.86 37.07 18.96
CA ILE A 197 11.20 37.15 19.54
C ILE A 197 11.95 38.38 19.03
N VAL A 198 11.87 38.65 17.72
CA VAL A 198 12.56 39.78 17.07
C VAL A 198 11.98 41.13 17.49
N CYS A 199 10.67 41.23 17.71
CA CYS A 199 10.03 42.48 18.12
C CYS A 199 10.23 42.79 19.62
N ASN A 200 10.62 41.82 20.46
CA ASN A 200 10.86 42.05 21.88
C ASN A 200 12.36 42.30 22.16
N ALA A 201 12.70 43.54 22.53
CA ALA A 201 14.09 43.97 22.74
C ALA A 201 14.84 43.08 23.75
N THR A 202 14.19 42.76 24.86
CA THR A 202 14.81 42.01 25.97
C THR A 202 15.05 40.54 25.63
N LEU A 203 14.20 39.96 24.77
CA LEU A 203 14.39 38.60 24.28
C LEU A 203 15.43 38.57 23.16
N LEU A 204 15.39 39.51 22.23
CA LEU A 204 16.36 39.57 21.13
C LEU A 204 17.78 39.80 21.65
N GLU A 205 17.98 40.66 22.64
CA GLU A 205 19.30 40.93 23.25
C GLU A 205 19.90 39.70 23.93
N ARG A 206 19.06 38.76 24.38
CA ARG A 206 19.50 37.49 24.96
C ARG A 206 20.07 36.51 23.93
N TYR A 207 19.65 36.62 22.67
CA TYR A 207 20.04 35.70 21.59
C TYR A 207 20.94 36.33 20.52
N LEU A 208 20.90 37.65 20.37
CA LEU A 208 21.64 38.42 19.39
C LEU A 208 22.38 39.55 20.09
N THR A 209 23.71 39.49 20.09
CA THR A 209 24.57 40.57 20.60
C THR A 209 25.22 41.31 19.44
N VAL A 210 24.99 42.62 19.39
CA VAL A 210 25.53 43.52 18.36
C VAL A 210 26.57 44.45 19.01
N GLU A 211 27.73 44.61 18.37
CA GLU A 211 28.73 45.59 18.82
C GLU A 211 28.24 47.01 18.54
N GLY A 212 27.64 47.65 19.55
CA GLY A 212 27.18 49.04 19.53
C GLY A 212 25.71 49.20 19.94
N ASN A 213 25.46 49.95 21.02
CA ASN A 213 24.11 50.09 21.60
C ASN A 213 23.12 50.84 20.69
N SER A 214 23.58 51.81 19.88
CA SER A 214 22.72 52.58 18.98
C SER A 214 22.34 51.84 17.70
N SER A 215 23.17 50.89 17.26
CA SER A 215 22.89 50.04 16.09
C SER A 215 21.90 48.91 16.39
N PHE A 216 21.80 48.47 17.63
CA PHE A 216 20.89 47.40 18.03
C PHE A 216 19.42 47.82 17.89
N THR A 217 19.07 49.03 18.33
CA THR A 217 17.69 49.56 18.25
C THR A 217 17.25 49.78 16.81
N GLU A 218 18.14 50.27 15.95
CA GLU A 218 17.89 50.46 14.51
C GLU A 218 17.69 49.11 13.78
N LEU A 219 18.50 48.10 14.12
CA LEU A 219 18.39 46.75 13.59
C LEU A 219 17.10 46.06 14.08
N GLN A 220 16.76 46.17 15.36
CA GLN A 220 15.51 45.63 15.91
C GLN A 220 14.29 46.25 15.23
N GLN A 221 14.28 47.58 15.03
CA GLN A 221 13.17 48.28 14.39
C GLN A 221 13.03 47.88 12.92
N SER A 222 14.16 47.68 12.23
CA SER A 222 14.18 47.21 10.83
C SER A 222 13.69 45.76 10.71
N LEU A 223 14.08 44.87 11.64
CA LEU A 223 13.65 43.47 11.63
C LEU A 223 12.19 43.28 12.07
N CYS A 224 11.69 44.10 13.00
CA CYS A 224 10.29 44.06 13.43
C CYS A 224 9.32 44.65 12.38
N ALA A 225 9.82 45.47 11.45
CA ALA A 225 9.02 45.97 10.33
C ALA A 225 8.73 44.90 9.25
N VAL A 226 9.42 43.76 9.28
CA VAL A 226 9.24 42.67 8.31
C VAL A 226 7.99 41.84 8.67
N PRO A 227 7.10 41.53 7.71
CA PRO A 227 5.91 40.74 7.97
C PRO A 227 6.25 39.30 8.37
N SER A 228 5.40 38.70 9.23
CA SER A 228 5.61 37.38 9.82
C SER A 228 5.86 36.26 8.80
N ASP A 229 5.16 36.31 7.66
CA ASP A 229 5.23 35.26 6.64
C ASP A 229 6.60 35.25 5.94
N LEU A 230 7.16 36.43 5.69
CA LEU A 230 8.51 36.57 5.12
C LEU A 230 9.59 36.21 6.15
N LEU A 231 9.36 36.51 7.43
CA LEU A 231 10.27 36.14 8.51
C LEU A 231 10.34 34.62 8.68
N GLN A 232 9.22 33.92 8.56
CA GLN A 232 9.15 32.46 8.64
C GLN A 232 9.84 31.79 7.44
N GLN A 233 9.71 32.35 6.24
CA GLN A 233 10.49 31.90 5.07
C GLN A 233 11.99 32.16 5.25
N ALA A 234 12.36 33.32 5.80
CA ALA A 234 13.74 33.64 6.12
C ALA A 234 14.33 32.62 7.12
N GLU A 235 13.57 32.21 8.13
CA GLU A 235 13.96 31.16 9.08
C GLU A 235 14.21 29.82 8.39
N GLN A 236 13.30 29.37 7.52
CA GLN A 236 13.47 28.12 6.76
C GLN A 236 14.72 28.15 5.87
N ILE A 237 14.95 29.28 5.19
CA ILE A 237 16.14 29.48 4.35
C ILE A 237 17.40 29.44 5.21
N PHE A 238 17.40 30.14 6.35
CA PHE A 238 18.50 30.14 7.31
C PHE A 238 18.83 28.72 7.78
N LEU A 239 17.84 27.96 8.28
CA LEU A 239 18.02 26.59 8.77
C LEU A 239 18.54 25.63 7.69
N SER A 240 18.06 25.77 6.45
CA SER A 240 18.52 24.93 5.32
C SER A 240 19.98 25.17 4.92
N GLN A 241 20.50 26.37 5.19
CA GLN A 241 21.84 26.81 4.78
C GLN A 241 22.88 26.78 5.90
N LEU A 242 22.50 26.31 7.09
CA LEU A 242 23.41 26.12 8.20
C LEU A 242 24.57 25.18 7.82
N ASN A 243 25.76 25.54 8.29
CA ASN A 243 26.95 24.73 8.20
C ASN A 243 27.23 24.06 9.54
N PHE A 244 26.68 22.85 9.71
CA PHE A 244 26.81 22.06 10.94
C PHE A 244 28.26 21.77 11.34
N SER A 245 29.22 21.78 10.41
CA SER A 245 30.63 21.53 10.71
C SER A 245 31.28 22.65 11.52
N ARG A 246 30.77 23.89 11.41
CA ARG A 246 31.22 25.05 12.20
C ARG A 246 30.50 25.16 13.53
N ILE A 247 29.29 24.60 13.61
CA ILE A 247 28.48 24.53 14.83
C ILE A 247 29.08 23.52 15.80
N PHE A 248 29.30 22.29 15.33
CA PHE A 248 29.86 21.18 16.12
C PHE A 248 31.32 20.94 15.80
N THR A 249 32.22 21.73 16.40
CA THR A 249 33.66 21.50 16.28
C THR A 249 34.13 20.39 17.22
N ARG A 250 35.19 19.67 16.82
CA ARG A 250 35.77 18.57 17.61
C ARG A 250 36.19 18.99 19.01
N GLU A 251 36.63 20.23 19.19
CA GLU A 251 37.03 20.79 20.49
C GLU A 251 35.84 21.01 21.43
N ARG A 252 34.69 21.51 20.93
CA ARG A 252 33.47 21.68 21.74
C ARG A 252 32.79 20.35 22.08
N LEU A 253 32.81 19.40 21.14
CA LEU A 253 32.37 18.04 21.44
C LEU A 253 33.27 17.39 22.51
N ARG A 254 34.54 17.82 22.62
CA ARG A 254 35.49 17.32 23.62
C ARG A 254 35.36 18.03 24.97
N SER A 255 35.01 19.32 25.03
CA SER A 255 34.70 20.00 26.29
C SER A 255 33.47 19.40 26.98
N ASN A 256 32.50 18.95 26.18
CA ASN A 256 31.27 18.32 26.67
C ASN A 256 31.40 16.79 26.80
N ALA A 257 32.62 16.28 27.06
CA ALA A 257 32.93 14.85 27.00
C ALA A 257 32.03 13.95 27.86
N ALA A 258 31.47 14.42 28.98
CA ALA A 258 30.58 13.62 29.82
C ALA A 258 29.19 13.41 29.17
N GLU A 259 28.61 14.46 28.62
CA GLU A 259 27.28 14.46 27.99
C GLU A 259 27.34 13.88 26.57
N VAL A 260 28.40 14.17 25.82
CA VAL A 260 28.66 13.53 24.52
C VAL A 260 28.90 12.03 24.69
N ARG A 261 29.50 11.59 25.81
CA ARG A 261 29.56 10.16 26.16
C ARG A 261 28.17 9.59 26.43
N GLN A 262 27.33 10.27 27.21
CA GLN A 262 25.95 9.82 27.44
C GLN A 262 25.13 9.76 26.14
N LEU A 263 25.25 10.77 25.28
CA LEU A 263 24.62 10.77 23.96
C LEU A 263 25.16 9.63 23.10
N SER A 264 26.47 9.41 23.07
CA SER A 264 27.07 8.30 22.31
C SER A 264 26.59 6.93 22.80
N MET A 265 26.41 6.77 24.12
CA MET A 265 25.87 5.54 24.72
C MET A 265 24.39 5.36 24.39
N ALA A 266 23.61 6.45 24.39
CA ALA A 266 22.21 6.42 23.99
C ALA A 266 22.05 6.10 22.49
N VAL A 267 22.88 6.73 21.63
CA VAL A 267 22.92 6.45 20.18
C VAL A 267 23.33 5.01 19.92
N SER A 268 24.36 4.48 20.60
CA SER A 268 24.77 3.09 20.41
C SER A 268 23.69 2.11 20.88
N SER A 269 23.00 2.43 21.97
CA SER A 269 21.87 1.63 22.47
C SER A 269 20.74 1.58 21.43
N VAL A 270 20.29 2.74 20.94
CA VAL A 270 19.26 2.81 19.89
C VAL A 270 19.71 2.11 18.61
N ALA A 271 20.96 2.30 18.18
CA ALA A 271 21.48 1.66 16.96
C ALA A 271 21.52 0.13 17.11
N GLN A 272 21.89 -0.38 18.28
CA GLN A 272 21.92 -1.81 18.56
C GLN A 272 20.51 -2.41 18.53
N GLU A 273 19.53 -1.73 19.14
CA GLU A 273 18.12 -2.12 19.12
C GLU A 273 17.50 -2.04 17.71
N PHE A 274 17.86 -1.05 16.90
CA PHE A 274 17.43 -1.01 15.50
C PHE A 274 18.07 -2.11 14.66
N THR A 275 19.31 -2.47 14.96
CA THR A 275 20.02 -3.55 14.25
C THR A 275 19.41 -4.91 14.57
N SER A 276 19.03 -5.17 15.83
CA SER A 276 18.31 -6.40 16.19
C SER A 276 16.96 -6.48 15.47
N LEU A 277 16.19 -5.39 15.42
CA LEU A 277 14.92 -5.34 14.68
C LEU A 277 15.10 -5.59 13.18
N LEU A 278 16.11 -4.99 12.55
CA LEU A 278 16.39 -5.23 11.14
C LEU A 278 16.77 -6.68 10.88
N ASN A 279 17.55 -7.29 11.77
CA ASN A 279 17.88 -8.72 11.68
C ASN A 279 16.62 -9.58 11.82
N ASP A 280 15.76 -9.31 12.80
CA ASP A 280 14.51 -10.04 13.02
C ASP A 280 13.58 -9.93 11.81
N VAL A 281 13.41 -8.73 11.24
CA VAL A 281 12.61 -8.52 10.03
C VAL A 281 13.21 -9.23 8.82
N SER A 282 14.53 -9.19 8.66
CA SER A 282 15.21 -9.86 7.54
C SER A 282 15.19 -11.39 7.64
N ALA A 283 15.09 -11.91 8.87
CA ALA A 283 15.00 -13.35 9.15
C ALA A 283 13.59 -13.91 8.89
N LEU A 284 12.57 -13.05 8.75
CA LEU A 284 11.23 -13.48 8.40
C LEU A 284 11.20 -14.07 6.99
N SER A 285 10.78 -15.33 6.89
CA SER A 285 10.58 -16.01 5.60
C SER A 285 9.60 -15.25 4.70
N SER A 286 8.50 -14.73 5.27
CA SER A 286 7.48 -13.94 4.56
C SER A 286 8.07 -12.71 3.87
N PHE A 287 9.02 -12.01 4.49
CA PHE A 287 9.67 -10.84 3.92
C PHE A 287 10.64 -11.23 2.79
N THR A 288 11.40 -12.31 2.97
CA THR A 288 12.30 -12.81 1.92
C THR A 288 11.54 -13.30 0.69
N GLU A 289 10.41 -13.98 0.88
CA GLU A 289 9.51 -14.42 -0.19
C GLU A 289 8.87 -13.22 -0.91
N LEU A 290 8.39 -12.21 -0.17
CA LEU A 290 7.86 -10.99 -0.76
C LEU A 290 8.92 -10.28 -1.62
N ASN A 291 10.14 -10.13 -1.11
CA ASN A 291 11.21 -9.46 -1.85
C ASN A 291 11.60 -10.24 -3.11
N ALA A 292 11.54 -11.58 -3.08
CA ALA A 292 11.78 -12.41 -4.26
C ALA A 292 10.70 -12.21 -5.33
N GLU A 293 9.41 -12.15 -4.95
CA GLU A 293 8.31 -11.91 -5.89
C GLU A 293 8.27 -10.45 -6.39
N LEU A 294 8.62 -9.47 -5.56
CA LEU A 294 8.70 -8.05 -5.96
C LEU A 294 9.76 -7.79 -7.03
N ARG A 295 10.84 -8.58 -7.06
CA ARG A 295 11.85 -8.50 -8.14
C ARG A 295 11.28 -8.84 -9.51
N LEU A 296 10.19 -9.61 -9.59
CA LEU A 296 9.53 -9.95 -10.85
C LEU A 296 8.71 -8.77 -11.42
N PHE A 297 8.32 -7.81 -10.59
CA PHE A 297 7.62 -6.60 -11.04
C PHE A 297 8.55 -5.53 -11.59
N PHE A 298 9.77 -5.46 -11.06
CA PHE A 298 10.77 -4.45 -11.41
C PHE A 298 12.05 -5.09 -11.94
N PRO A 299 12.01 -5.80 -13.08
CA PRO A 299 13.22 -6.27 -13.72
C PRO A 299 14.03 -5.06 -14.20
N ALA A 300 15.34 -5.08 -13.96
CA ALA A 300 16.26 -4.06 -14.48
C ALA A 300 16.27 -4.01 -16.03
N ASN A 301 15.79 -5.08 -16.69
CA ASN A 301 15.66 -5.20 -18.14
C ASN A 301 14.22 -5.56 -18.48
N SER A 302 13.49 -4.60 -19.02
CA SER A 302 12.06 -4.65 -19.32
C SER A 302 11.68 -5.73 -20.35
N SER A 303 11.28 -6.92 -19.91
CA SER A 303 10.53 -7.87 -20.75
C SER A 303 9.79 -8.95 -19.93
N VAL A 304 9.04 -8.58 -18.90
CA VAL A 304 8.13 -9.53 -18.22
C VAL A 304 6.76 -9.44 -18.88
N LEU A 305 6.19 -10.58 -19.26
CA LEU A 305 4.84 -10.62 -19.81
C LEU A 305 3.83 -10.23 -18.72
N PRO A 306 2.79 -9.42 -19.02
CA PRO A 306 1.77 -9.00 -18.04
C PRO A 306 1.12 -10.15 -17.24
N ARG A 307 1.13 -11.37 -17.80
CA ARG A 307 0.61 -12.58 -17.17
C ARG A 307 1.49 -13.07 -16.02
N GLU A 308 2.81 -12.90 -16.11
CA GLU A 308 3.74 -13.32 -15.06
C GLU A 308 3.71 -12.35 -13.87
N SER A 309 3.61 -11.04 -14.13
CA SER A 309 3.40 -10.05 -13.07
C SER A 309 2.08 -10.27 -12.34
N PHE A 310 1.01 -10.63 -13.06
CA PHE A 310 -0.27 -10.93 -12.42
C PHE A 310 -0.23 -12.24 -11.62
N ARG A 311 0.50 -13.27 -12.09
CA ARG A 311 0.74 -14.50 -11.31
C ARG A 311 1.52 -14.23 -10.04
N ALA A 312 2.58 -13.42 -10.10
CA ALA A 312 3.35 -13.00 -8.93
C ALA A 312 2.46 -12.22 -7.94
N PHE A 313 1.62 -11.30 -8.46
CA PHE A 313 0.68 -10.53 -7.64
C PHE A 313 -0.33 -11.43 -6.92
N SER A 314 -0.92 -12.36 -7.66
CA SER A 314 -1.88 -13.30 -7.11
C SER A 314 -1.22 -14.22 -6.07
N ARG A 315 0.02 -14.66 -6.29
CA ARG A 315 0.74 -15.44 -5.26
C ARG A 315 0.99 -14.63 -3.98
N ILE A 316 1.32 -13.34 -4.10
CA ILE A 316 1.50 -12.45 -2.94
C ILE A 316 0.18 -12.30 -2.16
N MET A 317 -0.91 -11.99 -2.87
CA MET A 317 -2.20 -11.63 -2.25
C MET A 317 -3.03 -12.86 -1.81
N CYS A 318 -3.01 -13.92 -2.61
CA CYS A 318 -3.93 -15.05 -2.53
C CYS A 318 -3.25 -16.36 -2.12
N GLY A 319 -1.92 -16.49 -2.28
CA GLY A 319 -1.17 -17.67 -1.86
C GLY A 319 -1.24 -18.86 -2.84
N HIS A 320 -2.09 -18.80 -3.85
CA HIS A 320 -2.19 -19.78 -4.93
C HIS A 320 -2.16 -19.07 -6.29
N PRO A 321 -1.45 -19.59 -7.31
CA PRO A 321 -1.55 -19.05 -8.65
C PRO A 321 -2.99 -19.24 -9.15
N GLU A 322 -3.58 -18.25 -9.81
CA GLU A 322 -4.98 -18.27 -10.33
C GLU A 322 -5.27 -19.31 -11.42
N VAL A 323 -4.56 -20.44 -11.41
CA VAL A 323 -4.59 -21.45 -12.47
C VAL A 323 -5.26 -22.74 -12.00
N GLY A 324 -5.57 -22.89 -10.71
CA GLY A 324 -6.10 -24.16 -10.17
C GLY A 324 -7.62 -24.37 -10.25
N GLY A 325 -8.40 -23.32 -10.53
CA GLY A 325 -9.87 -23.41 -10.52
C GLY A 325 -10.48 -23.21 -11.90
N GLU A 326 -11.40 -24.09 -12.28
CA GLU A 326 -12.19 -23.88 -13.49
C GLU A 326 -13.02 -22.60 -13.33
N LYS A 327 -12.98 -21.73 -14.35
CA LYS A 327 -13.89 -20.58 -14.41
C LYS A 327 -15.29 -21.12 -14.65
N ILE A 328 -16.16 -20.98 -13.66
CA ILE A 328 -17.57 -21.26 -13.86
C ILE A 328 -18.26 -19.94 -14.26
N PRO A 329 -18.92 -19.90 -15.44
CA PRO A 329 -19.79 -18.80 -15.79
C PRO A 329 -20.79 -18.57 -14.65
N SER A 330 -20.94 -17.32 -14.23
CA SER A 330 -21.87 -17.01 -13.16
C SER A 330 -23.26 -17.41 -13.65
N PHE A 331 -23.93 -18.34 -12.97
CA PHE A 331 -25.30 -18.73 -13.33
C PHE A 331 -26.33 -17.58 -13.15
N ASN A 332 -25.84 -16.34 -13.01
CA ASN A 332 -26.57 -15.09 -13.03
C ASN A 332 -26.71 -14.58 -14.48
N TRP A 333 -27.91 -14.73 -15.03
CA TRP A 333 -28.28 -14.27 -16.38
C TRP A 333 -28.00 -12.77 -16.63
N TYR A 334 -27.88 -11.95 -15.58
CA TYR A 334 -27.57 -10.52 -15.69
C TYR A 334 -26.08 -10.18 -15.78
N GLU A 335 -25.19 -11.08 -15.38
CA GLU A 335 -23.73 -10.87 -15.46
C GLU A 335 -23.13 -11.59 -16.68
N ASP A 336 -23.71 -12.72 -17.07
CA ASP A 336 -23.25 -13.56 -18.17
C ASP A 336 -23.99 -13.24 -19.49
N HIS A 337 -23.82 -12.02 -20.00
CA HIS A 337 -24.40 -11.62 -21.29
C HIS A 337 -23.72 -12.27 -22.52
N ASP A 338 -22.62 -12.99 -22.32
CA ASP A 338 -21.90 -13.63 -23.41
C ASP A 338 -22.41 -15.06 -23.65
N ILE A 339 -23.42 -15.19 -24.53
CA ILE A 339 -23.80 -16.47 -25.17
C ILE A 339 -22.58 -17.17 -25.79
N LYS A 340 -21.51 -16.41 -26.06
CA LYS A 340 -20.20 -16.90 -26.52
C LYS A 340 -19.48 -17.79 -25.49
N SER A 341 -19.64 -17.59 -24.19
CA SER A 341 -19.01 -18.46 -23.17
C SER A 341 -19.62 -19.87 -23.14
N PHE A 342 -20.92 -19.98 -23.49
CA PHE A 342 -21.62 -21.27 -23.64
C PHE A 342 -21.29 -22.01 -24.94
N LEU A 343 -20.77 -21.31 -25.96
CA LEU A 343 -20.50 -21.85 -27.29
C LEU A 343 -19.02 -21.94 -27.67
N ALA A 344 -18.14 -21.26 -26.94
CA ALA A 344 -16.72 -21.15 -27.24
C ALA A 344 -15.85 -21.46 -26.02
N LYS A 345 -15.99 -22.66 -25.44
CA LYS A 345 -14.85 -23.28 -24.76
C LYS A 345 -14.17 -24.17 -25.79
N ASP A 346 -13.23 -23.59 -26.54
CA ASP A 346 -12.28 -24.37 -27.32
C ASP A 346 -11.59 -25.36 -26.37
N ARG A 347 -11.53 -26.62 -26.78
CA ARG A 347 -10.93 -27.79 -26.09
C ARG A 347 -9.45 -27.62 -25.68
N THR A 348 -8.88 -26.43 -25.79
CA THR A 348 -7.45 -26.18 -25.61
C THR A 348 -7.03 -26.01 -24.15
N GLU A 349 -7.97 -25.83 -23.20
CA GLU A 349 -7.64 -25.76 -21.76
C GLU A 349 -7.60 -27.13 -21.04
N GLU A 350 -8.00 -28.23 -21.70
CA GLU A 350 -7.97 -29.58 -21.10
C GLU A 350 -6.55 -30.20 -21.02
N ASN A 351 -5.53 -29.58 -21.64
CA ASN A 351 -4.19 -30.16 -21.75
C ASN A 351 -3.19 -29.75 -20.64
N ASP A 352 -3.58 -28.90 -19.66
CA ASP A 352 -2.68 -28.49 -18.57
C ASP A 352 -2.94 -29.22 -17.22
N LEU A 353 -3.85 -30.20 -17.20
CA LEU A 353 -4.23 -31.01 -16.02
C LEU A 353 -3.25 -32.17 -15.71
N GLY A 354 -2.02 -32.11 -16.24
CA GLY A 354 -1.06 -33.20 -16.15
C GLY A 354 0.21 -32.84 -15.39
N ASN A 355 0.13 -32.38 -14.13
CA ASN A 355 1.26 -32.52 -13.19
C ASN A 355 0.96 -32.14 -11.71
N ASP A 356 -0.15 -32.57 -11.12
CA ASP A 356 -0.28 -32.56 -9.65
C ASP A 356 0.09 -33.92 -9.06
N ASN A 357 1.41 -34.20 -9.03
CA ASN A 357 1.96 -35.26 -8.18
C ASN A 357 2.18 -34.70 -6.77
N THR A 358 1.14 -34.72 -5.95
CA THR A 358 1.30 -34.69 -4.48
C THR A 358 0.78 -35.99 -3.92
N THR A 359 1.71 -36.93 -3.74
CA THR A 359 1.56 -38.11 -2.90
C THR A 359 1.15 -37.69 -1.49
N SER A 360 -0.02 -38.14 -1.07
CA SER A 360 -0.46 -38.18 0.31
C SER A 360 0.21 -39.34 1.03
N GLU A 361 1.05 -39.04 2.03
CA GLU A 361 1.29 -39.87 3.21
C GLU A 361 1.24 -38.99 4.46
#